data_AF-A0AA40JYY9-F1
#
_entry.id   AF-A0AA40JYY9-F1
#
_cell.length_a   1.000
_cell.length_b   1.000
_cell.length_c   1.000
_cell.angle_alpha   90.00
_cell.angle_beta   90.00
_cell.angle_gamma   90.00
#
_symmetry.space_group_name_H-M   'P 1'
#
loop_
_entity.id
_entity.type
_entity.pdbx_description
1 polymer ?
#
loop_
_entity_poly.entity_id
_entity_poly.type
_entity_poly.pdbx_seq_one_letter_code
_entity_poly.pdbx_strand_id
1 'polypeptide(L)'
;NLGFIVPSDAVGPCSLMLALPSSADVQGGPAQVNVVALDGPDPGGMVGTVWFSDSSSGAATTISSFACREQMCYSLQVVAEDEGGSAQWVQFEEAGGDGGVYMTYGC
;
A
#
# COMPACT_ATOMS: atom_id res chain seq x y z
N ASN A 1 -3.28 5.75 -7.81
CA ASN A 1 -2.89 6.89 -6.95
C ASN A 1 -3.81 6.94 -5.74
N LEU A 2 -3.24 7.07 -4.55
CA LEU A 2 -3.92 7.13 -3.26
C LEU A 2 -3.58 8.48 -2.61
N GLY A 3 -4.57 9.14 -2.03
CA GLY A 3 -4.39 10.41 -1.34
C GLY A 3 -5.01 10.35 0.04
N PHE A 4 -4.29 10.83 1.05
CA PHE A 4 -4.74 10.89 2.44
C PHE A 4 -4.68 12.32 2.94
N ILE A 5 -5.72 12.73 3.66
CA ILE A 5 -5.78 14.00 4.38
C ILE A 5 -5.61 13.67 5.85
N VAL A 6 -4.53 14.16 6.45
CA VAL A 6 -4.24 13.97 7.88
C VAL A 6 -4.60 15.26 8.61
N PRO A 7 -5.35 15.19 9.73
CA PRO A 7 -5.71 16.39 10.47
C PRO A 7 -4.47 17.00 11.14
N SER A 8 -4.48 18.33 11.33
CA SER A 8 -3.31 19.08 11.80
C SER A 8 -2.96 18.86 13.28
N ASP A 9 -3.86 18.23 14.03
CA ASP A 9 -3.67 17.80 15.42
C ASP A 9 -3.09 16.39 15.55
N ALA A 10 -2.84 15.68 14.43
CA ALA A 10 -2.22 14.36 14.45
C ALA A 10 -0.84 14.40 15.15
N VAL A 11 -0.67 13.50 16.13
CA VAL A 11 0.55 13.42 16.94
C VAL A 11 1.35 12.17 16.56
N GLY A 12 2.68 12.33 16.46
CA GLY A 12 3.59 11.23 16.16
C GLY A 12 3.72 10.93 14.67
N PRO A 13 4.27 9.75 14.31
CA PRO A 13 4.43 9.37 12.92
C PRO A 13 3.10 8.92 12.30
N CYS A 14 2.94 9.22 11.02
CA CYS A 14 1.92 8.68 10.16
C CYS A 14 2.44 7.38 9.53
N SER A 15 1.72 6.28 9.68
CA SER A 15 2.09 5.00 9.11
C SER A 15 1.13 4.65 7.97
N LEU A 16 1.70 4.40 6.80
CA LEU A 16 0.96 3.88 5.66
C LEU A 16 0.86 2.37 5.85
N MET A 17 -0.37 1.87 5.89
CA MET A 17 -0.67 0.48 6.15
C MET A 17 -1.52 -0.10 5.02
N LEU A 18 -1.33 -1.39 4.81
CA LEU A 18 -2.13 -2.18 3.90
C LEU A 18 -2.79 -3.29 4.72
N ALA A 19 -4.11 -3.43 4.61
CA ALA A 19 -4.81 -4.64 5.02
C ALA A 19 -5.36 -5.33 3.78
N LEU A 20 -5.10 -6.61 3.71
CA LEU A 20 -5.78 -7.51 2.80
C LEU A 20 -6.88 -8.21 3.56
N PRO A 21 -8.14 -8.10 3.09
CA PRO A 21 -9.22 -8.88 3.68
C PRO A 21 -8.91 -10.37 3.50
N SER A 22 -9.41 -11.21 4.39
CA SER A 22 -9.24 -12.67 4.28
C SER A 22 -9.88 -13.26 3.02
N SER A 23 -10.77 -12.52 2.38
CA SER A 23 -11.39 -12.83 1.10
C SER A 23 -10.66 -12.25 -0.11
N ALA A 24 -9.55 -11.52 0.07
CA ALA A 24 -8.74 -11.09 -1.07
C ALA A 24 -8.01 -12.29 -1.65
N ASP A 25 -8.32 -12.59 -2.91
CA ASP A 25 -7.66 -13.63 -3.68
C ASP A 25 -6.53 -13.00 -4.51
N VAL A 26 -5.27 -13.42 -4.27
CA VAL A 26 -4.10 -12.90 -5.00
C VAL A 26 -3.89 -13.76 -6.25
N GLN A 27 -4.62 -13.44 -7.31
CA GLN A 27 -4.50 -14.14 -8.60
C GLN A 27 -3.20 -13.74 -9.32
N GLY A 28 -2.50 -14.70 -9.94
CA GLY A 28 -1.31 -14.43 -10.77
C GLY A 28 0.06 -14.68 -10.11
N GLY A 29 0.07 -15.26 -8.91
CA GLY A 29 1.29 -15.62 -8.17
C GLY A 29 1.82 -14.48 -7.30
N PRO A 30 2.98 -14.67 -6.64
CA PRO A 30 3.54 -13.64 -5.79
C PRO A 30 3.89 -12.40 -6.61
N ALA A 31 3.57 -11.22 -6.08
CA ALA A 31 3.81 -9.95 -6.74
C ALA A 31 4.38 -8.94 -5.75
N GLN A 32 5.43 -8.24 -6.16
CA GLN A 32 5.96 -7.12 -5.41
C GLN A 32 5.23 -5.84 -5.83
N VAL A 33 4.80 -5.02 -4.88
CA VAL A 33 4.25 -3.69 -5.14
C VAL A 33 5.14 -2.67 -4.46
N ASN A 34 5.73 -1.81 -5.27
CA ASN A 34 6.45 -0.64 -4.79
C ASN A 34 5.46 0.49 -4.55
N VAL A 35 5.67 1.19 -3.44
CA VAL A 35 4.93 2.39 -3.09
C VAL A 35 5.86 3.57 -3.33
N VAL A 36 5.39 4.53 -4.12
CA VAL A 36 6.15 5.70 -4.56
C VAL A 36 5.45 6.95 -4.08
N ALA A 37 6.19 7.90 -3.51
CA ALA A 37 5.66 9.19 -3.11
C ALA A 37 5.30 10.01 -4.36
N LEU A 38 4.11 10.58 -4.41
CA LEU A 38 3.72 11.55 -5.44
C LEU A 38 3.92 12.99 -4.98
N ASP A 39 4.02 13.21 -3.67
CA ASP A 39 4.25 14.52 -3.05
C ASP A 39 5.23 14.43 -1.86
N GLY A 40 5.55 15.59 -1.27
CA GLY A 40 6.47 15.70 -0.15
C GLY A 40 7.91 16.08 -0.54
N PRO A 41 8.92 15.77 0.30
CA PRO A 41 10.29 16.22 0.17
C PRO A 41 11.08 15.41 -0.86
N ASP A 42 10.59 14.23 -1.23
CA ASP A 42 11.19 13.37 -2.25
C ASP A 42 10.11 12.80 -3.19
N PRO A 43 9.47 13.64 -4.04
CA PRO A 43 8.48 13.18 -5.00
C PRO A 43 9.12 12.24 -6.03
N GLY A 44 8.50 11.10 -6.28
CA GLY A 44 9.04 10.02 -7.11
C GLY A 44 9.94 9.05 -6.34
N GLY A 45 10.27 9.34 -5.08
CA GLY A 45 11.05 8.46 -4.22
C GLY A 45 10.28 7.20 -3.79
N MET A 46 11.00 6.08 -3.66
CA MET A 46 10.43 4.83 -3.14
C MET A 46 10.20 4.95 -1.63
N VAL A 47 8.95 4.77 -1.23
CA VAL A 47 8.42 4.95 0.14
C VAL A 47 8.44 3.63 0.90
N GLY A 48 8.25 2.53 0.18
CA GLY A 48 8.31 1.18 0.71
C GLY A 48 7.90 0.16 -0.35
N THR A 49 7.92 -1.10 0.04
CA THR A 49 7.58 -2.23 -0.82
C THR A 49 6.72 -3.20 -0.04
N VAL A 50 5.73 -3.77 -0.70
CA VAL A 50 4.91 -4.86 -0.16
C VAL A 50 5.04 -6.06 -1.06
N TRP A 51 5.14 -7.24 -0.45
CA TRP A 51 5.06 -8.51 -1.16
C TRP A 51 3.67 -9.11 -0.97
N PHE A 52 3.00 -9.44 -2.08
CA PHE A 52 1.74 -10.17 -2.10
C PHE A 52 2.03 -11.61 -2.47
N SER A 53 1.42 -12.54 -1.77
CA SER A 53 1.41 -13.99 -2.07
C SER A 53 0.06 -14.57 -1.70
N ASP A 54 -0.26 -15.79 -2.12
CA ASP A 54 -1.50 -16.49 -1.73
C ASP A 54 -1.70 -16.54 -0.20
N SER A 55 -0.60 -16.60 0.57
CA SER A 55 -0.61 -16.60 2.04
C SER A 55 -0.82 -15.21 2.67
N SER A 56 -0.95 -14.15 1.87
CA SER A 56 -1.12 -12.76 2.34
C SER A 56 -2.59 -12.41 2.59
N SER A 57 -3.53 -13.30 2.27
CA SER A 57 -4.96 -13.12 2.56
C SER A 57 -5.18 -12.99 4.07
N GLY A 58 -5.91 -11.94 4.48
CA GLY A 58 -6.17 -11.64 5.89
C GLY A 58 -4.99 -10.99 6.64
N ALA A 59 -3.90 -10.65 5.94
CA ALA A 59 -2.75 -9.99 6.54
C ALA A 59 -2.91 -8.46 6.55
N ALA A 60 -2.44 -7.84 7.63
CA ALA A 60 -2.21 -6.40 7.68
C ALA A 60 -0.72 -6.14 7.89
N THR A 61 -0.16 -5.19 7.14
CA THR A 61 1.25 -4.82 7.26
C THR A 61 1.44 -3.32 7.15
N THR A 62 2.43 -2.82 7.88
CA THR A 62 2.90 -1.45 7.74
C THR A 62 3.86 -1.38 6.57
N ILE A 63 3.52 -0.56 5.57
CA ILE A 63 4.37 -0.32 4.41
C ILE A 63 5.57 0.51 4.84
N SER A 64 5.30 1.63 5.51
CA SER A 64 6.33 2.54 6.01
C SER A 64 5.73 3.58 6.97
N SER A 65 6.58 4.32 7.67
CA SER A 65 6.18 5.35 8.63
C SER A 65 6.93 6.65 8.37
N PHE A 66 6.22 7.77 8.43
CA PHE A 66 6.68 9.10 8.03
C PHE A 66 6.25 10.16 9.04
N ALA A 67 6.88 11.34 8.97
CA ALA A 67 6.32 12.51 9.63
C ALA A 67 4.95 12.85 9.02
N CYS A 68 3.96 13.11 9.87
CA CYS A 68 2.63 13.51 9.42
C CYS A 68 2.65 14.83 8.64
N ARG A 69 1.76 14.93 7.65
CA ARG A 69 1.54 16.10 6.78
C ARG A 69 0.07 16.16 6.41
N GLU A 70 -0.44 17.37 6.24
CA GLU A 70 -1.85 17.61 5.91
C GLU A 70 -2.31 16.86 4.67
N GLN A 71 -1.42 16.72 3.67
CA GLN A 71 -1.68 15.95 2.47
C GLN A 71 -0.53 14.97 2.19
N MET A 72 -0.89 13.73 1.87
CA MET A 72 0.04 12.70 1.45
C MET A 72 -0.50 11.92 0.26
N CYS A 73 0.26 11.85 -0.83
CA CYS A 73 -0.12 11.19 -2.06
C CYS A 73 0.89 10.10 -2.43
N TYR A 74 0.38 8.93 -2.80
CA TYR A 74 1.19 7.77 -3.16
C TYR A 74 0.70 7.11 -4.45
N SER A 75 1.63 6.48 -5.16
CA SER A 75 1.36 5.58 -6.28
C SER A 75 1.80 4.18 -5.94
N LEU A 76 0.98 3.21 -6.29
CA LEU A 76 1.27 1.79 -6.17
C LEU A 76 1.72 1.29 -7.55
N GLN A 77 2.88 0.67 -7.62
CA GLN A 77 3.44 0.12 -8.85
C GLN A 77 3.74 -1.35 -8.63
N VAL A 78 3.04 -2.23 -9.36
CA VAL A 78 3.33 -3.66 -9.38
C VAL A 78 4.64 -3.86 -10.14
N VAL A 79 5.62 -4.47 -9.50
CA VAL A 79 6.85 -4.96 -10.12
C VAL A 79 6.52 -6.36 -10.61
N ALA A 80 6.40 -6.52 -11.93
CA ALA A 80 6.34 -7.85 -12.52
C ALA A 80 7.73 -8.48 -12.38
N GLU A 81 7.83 -9.63 -11.72
CA GLU A 81 9.05 -10.43 -11.80
C GLU A 81 9.04 -11.19 -13.13
N ASP A 82 9.95 -10.81 -14.01
CA ASP A 82 10.15 -11.44 -15.30
C ASP A 82 10.77 -12.83 -15.12
N GLU A 83 9.97 -13.89 -15.28
CA GLU A 83 10.50 -15.21 -15.70
C GLU A 83 9.49 -16.05 -16.53
N GLY A 84 8.54 -15.43 -17.24
CA GLY A 84 7.59 -16.21 -18.04
C GLY A 84 6.53 -15.49 -18.87
N GLY A 85 6.62 -14.17 -19.10
CA GLY A 85 5.78 -13.50 -20.09
C GLY A 85 4.27 -13.44 -19.77
N SER A 86 3.87 -13.60 -18.51
CA SER A 86 2.51 -13.30 -18.06
C SER A 86 2.59 -12.03 -17.23
N ALA A 87 1.96 -10.93 -17.67
CA ALA A 87 1.88 -9.73 -16.84
C ALA A 87 1.25 -10.13 -15.50
N GLN A 88 1.97 -9.94 -14.40
CA GLN A 88 1.41 -10.20 -13.08
C GLN A 88 0.54 -8.99 -12.72
N TRP A 89 -0.76 -9.23 -12.59
CA TRP A 89 -1.71 -8.25 -12.10
C TRP A 89 -2.27 -8.75 -10.79
N VAL A 90 -2.19 -7.93 -9.74
CA VAL A 90 -2.94 -8.21 -8.51
C VAL A 90 -4.33 -7.64 -8.70
N GLN A 91 -5.32 -8.52 -8.85
CA GLN A 91 -6.72 -8.11 -8.82
C GLN A 91 -7.29 -8.45 -7.45
N PHE A 92 -7.69 -7.42 -6.71
CA PHE A 92 -8.51 -7.61 -5.53
C PHE A 92 -9.95 -7.69 -5.99
N GLU A 93 -10.65 -8.80 -5.73
CA GLU A 93 -12.12 -8.73 -5.76
C GLU A 93 -12.54 -7.66 -4.73
N GLU A 94 -13.50 -6.80 -5.10
CA GLU A 94 -14.09 -5.82 -4.20
C GLU A 94 -14.84 -6.59 -3.10
N ALA A 95 -14.10 -7.11 -2.14
CA ALA A 95 -14.65 -7.74 -0.96
C ALA A 95 -15.27 -6.64 -0.13
N GLY A 96 -16.60 -6.65 0.02
CA GLY A 96 -17.27 -5.83 1.01
C GLY A 96 -16.72 -6.15 2.40
N GLY A 97 -15.77 -5.36 2.88
CA GLY A 97 -15.04 -5.59 4.13
C GLY A 97 -13.81 -4.70 4.23
N ASP A 98 -13.26 -4.56 5.45
CA ASP A 98 -12.21 -3.65 5.94
C ASP A 98 -10.81 -3.74 5.26
N GLY A 99 -10.76 -4.12 3.99
CA GLY A 99 -9.56 -4.23 3.16
C GLY A 99 -9.21 -2.95 2.42
N GLY A 100 -7.93 -2.61 2.36
CA GLY A 100 -7.43 -1.46 1.60
C GLY A 100 -6.10 -0.92 2.09
N VAL A 101 -5.69 0.21 1.50
CA VAL A 101 -4.57 1.01 2.00
C VAL A 101 -5.12 2.13 2.87
N TYR A 102 -4.63 2.24 4.09
CA TYR A 102 -5.05 3.24 5.07
C TYR A 102 -3.84 3.94 5.68
N MET A 103 -4.07 5.13 6.19
CA MET A 103 -3.09 5.92 6.94
C MET A 103 -3.48 5.89 8.41
N THR A 104 -2.58 5.45 9.27
CA THR A 104 -2.76 5.52 10.73
C THR A 104 -1.88 6.62 11.30
N TYR A 105 -2.39 7.36 12.27
CA TYR A 105 -1.67 8.41 12.99
C TYR A 105 -2.11 8.40 14.46
N GLY A 106 -1.28 8.96 15.34
CA GLY A 106 -1.66 9.15 16.74
C GLY A 106 -2.61 10.33 16.90
N CYS A 107 -3.46 10.25 17.92
CA CYS A 107 -4.37 11.30 18.35
C CYS A 107 -3.91 11.87 19.70
#